data_AF-A0A9P0CGT2-F1
#
_entry.id   AF-A0A9P0CGT2-F1
#
_cell.length_a   1.000
_cell.length_b   1.000
_cell.length_c   1.000
_cell.angle_alpha   90.00
_cell.angle_beta   90.00
_cell.angle_gamma   90.00
#
_symmetry.space_group_name_H-M   'P 1'
#
loop_
_entity.id
_entity.type
_entity.pdbx_description
1 polymer ?
#
loop_
_entity_poly.entity_id
_entity_poly.type
_entity_poly.pdbx_seq_one_letter_code
_entity_poly.pdbx_strand_id
1 'polypeptide(L)'
;MNLTRVIFTTAQLVVLLLGGVMCGIDSVVFKLRDAIAGSNDYHKKQKWEFDPNVAARRRPEFEALHGHHSEILIEKFGLGKDGRMEQRRQEQAIRDIGVPITSFTGITTG
;
A
#
# COMPACT_ATOMS: atom_id res chain seq x y z
N MET A 1 61.11 -17.64 26.70
CA MET A 1 59.83 -17.23 26.09
C MET A 1 60.16 -16.54 24.77
N ASN A 2 59.85 -17.14 23.63
CA ASN A 2 60.40 -16.71 22.33
C ASN A 2 59.71 -15.42 21.86
N LEU A 3 60.46 -14.32 21.85
CA LEU A 3 59.98 -12.97 21.50
C LEU A 3 59.23 -12.94 20.16
N THR A 4 59.70 -13.71 19.18
CA THR A 4 59.06 -13.87 17.86
C THR A 4 57.67 -14.50 17.94
N ARG A 5 57.45 -15.48 18.83
CA ARG A 5 56.12 -16.07 19.05
C ARG A 5 55.17 -15.06 19.68
N VAL A 6 55.64 -14.27 20.65
CA VAL A 6 54.81 -13.27 21.33
C VAL A 6 54.35 -12.20 20.34
N ILE A 7 55.26 -11.66 19.52
CA ILE A 7 54.96 -10.65 18.50
C ILE A 7 53.96 -11.18 17.46
N PHE A 8 54.11 -12.43 17.01
CA PHE A 8 53.14 -13.03 16.08
C PHE A 8 51.76 -13.19 16.71
N THR A 9 51.70 -13.70 17.95
CA THR A 9 50.41 -13.91 18.62
C THR A 9 49.68 -12.60 18.93
N THR A 10 50.40 -11.53 19.29
CA THR A 10 49.78 -10.22 19.54
C THR A 10 49.35 -9.54 18.25
N ALA A 11 50.12 -9.65 17.17
CA ALA A 11 49.74 -9.13 15.86
C ALA A 11 48.45 -9.81 15.34
N GLN A 12 48.34 -11.13 15.53
CA GLN A 12 47.17 -11.90 15.09
C GLN A 12 45.90 -11.55 15.90
N LEU A 13 46.05 -11.30 17.20
CA LEU A 13 44.96 -10.81 18.07
C LEU A 13 44.48 -9.41 17.66
N VAL A 14 45.41 -8.51 17.32
CA VAL A 14 45.09 -7.14 16.89
C VAL A 14 44.35 -7.12 15.55
N VAL A 15 44.75 -7.97 14.59
CA VAL A 15 44.05 -8.11 13.30
C VAL A 15 42.62 -8.64 13.49
N LEU A 16 42.41 -9.60 14.40
CA LEU A 16 41.09 -10.12 14.74
C LEU A 16 40.20 -9.07 15.42
N LEU A 17 40.76 -8.28 16.34
CA LEU A 17 40.03 -7.21 17.03
C LEU A 17 39.65 -6.05 16.09
N LEU A 18 40.52 -5.67 15.15
CA LEU A 18 40.23 -4.61 14.19
C LEU A 18 39.28 -5.06 13.08
N GLY A 19 39.38 -6.31 12.61
CA GLY A 19 38.52 -6.86 11.57
C GLY A 19 37.06 -7.06 12.00
N GLY A 20 36.80 -7.28 13.28
CA GLY A 20 35.45 -7.52 13.81
C GLY A 20 34.56 -6.27 13.90
N VAL A 21 35.15 -5.09 14.09
CA VAL A 21 34.38 -3.86 14.41
C VAL A 21 33.79 -3.20 13.16
N MET A 22 34.40 -3.38 11.99
CA MET A 22 33.96 -2.69 10.76
C MET A 22 32.83 -3.40 10.00
N CYS A 23 32.45 -4.63 10.38
CA CYS A 23 31.42 -5.41 9.66
C CYS A 23 30.02 -5.36 10.33
N GLY A 24 29.94 -4.86 11.57
CA GLY A 24 28.73 -4.98 12.39
C GLY A 24 27.63 -3.96 12.09
N ILE A 25 27.99 -2.69 11.89
CA ILE A 25 27.01 -1.60 11.80
C ILE A 25 26.30 -1.62 10.43
N ASP A 26 27.07 -1.78 9.35
CA ASP A 26 26.50 -1.87 8.00
C ASP A 26 25.62 -3.12 7.83
N SER A 27 26.00 -4.26 8.44
CA SER A 27 25.23 -5.51 8.35
C SER A 27 23.88 -5.46 9.06
N VAL A 28 23.76 -4.76 10.19
CA VAL A 28 22.49 -4.67 10.93
C VAL A 28 21.52 -3.73 10.21
N VAL A 29 22.01 -2.58 9.74
CA VAL A 29 21.18 -1.62 8.98
C VAL A 29 20.68 -2.25 7.68
N PHE A 30 21.54 -3.01 6.97
CA PHE A 30 21.14 -3.72 5.76
C PHE A 30 20.07 -4.78 6.04
N LYS A 31 20.26 -5.61 7.07
CA LYS A 31 19.30 -6.66 7.45
C LYS A 31 17.96 -6.10 7.94
N LEU A 32 17.98 -4.97 8.66
CA LEU A 32 16.76 -4.31 9.11
C LEU A 32 15.99 -3.73 7.92
N ARG A 33 16.70 -3.14 6.96
CA ARG A 33 16.10 -2.67 5.70
C ARG A 33 15.46 -3.83 4.92
N ASP A 34 16.14 -4.97 4.80
CA ASP A 34 15.59 -6.14 4.11
C ASP A 34 14.37 -6.73 4.82
N ALA A 35 14.34 -6.70 6.16
CA ALA A 35 13.18 -7.15 6.94
C ALA A 35 11.95 -6.23 6.77
N ILE A 36 12.15 -4.91 6.67
CA ILE A 36 11.06 -3.93 6.53
C ILE A 36 10.59 -3.84 5.07
N ALA A 37 11.52 -3.79 4.11
CA ALA A 37 11.21 -3.58 2.69
C ALA A 37 11.00 -4.88 1.91
N GLY A 38 11.27 -6.04 2.53
CA GLY A 38 11.40 -7.33 1.84
C GLY A 38 12.74 -7.42 1.12
N SER A 39 13.37 -8.60 1.11
CA SER A 39 14.59 -8.80 0.33
C SER A 39 14.26 -8.64 -1.16
N ASN A 40 15.13 -7.93 -1.89
CA ASN A 40 14.93 -7.65 -3.31
C ASN A 40 14.89 -8.92 -4.19
N ASP A 41 15.22 -10.08 -3.64
CA ASP A 41 15.18 -11.38 -4.30
C ASP A 41 13.76 -11.82 -4.69
N TYR A 42 12.72 -11.35 -3.97
CA TYR A 42 11.34 -11.79 -4.20
C TYR A 42 10.46 -10.81 -4.99
N HIS A 43 10.99 -9.65 -5.37
CA HIS A 43 10.27 -8.70 -6.21
C HIS A 43 10.27 -9.19 -7.67
N LYS A 44 9.32 -10.08 -7.99
CA LYS A 44 9.10 -10.52 -9.37
C LYS A 44 8.72 -9.30 -10.21
N LYS A 45 9.43 -9.10 -11.32
CA LYS A 45 9.04 -8.13 -12.35
C LYS A 45 7.68 -8.55 -12.91
N GLN A 46 6.63 -7.84 -12.51
CA GLN A 46 5.28 -8.08 -13.02
C GLN A 46 5.02 -7.16 -14.21
N LYS A 47 4.70 -7.75 -15.36
CA LYS A 47 4.23 -7.02 -16.54
C LYS A 47 2.71 -7.12 -16.59
N TRP A 48 2.05 -5.97 -16.67
CA TRP A 48 0.62 -5.88 -16.92
C TRP A 48 0.39 -5.44 -18.35
N GLU A 49 -0.52 -6.11 -19.05
CA GLU A 49 -1.03 -5.63 -20.33
C GLU A 49 -2.08 -4.55 -20.05
N PHE A 50 -1.64 -3.29 -19.97
CA PHE A 50 -2.51 -2.16 -19.74
C PHE A 50 -3.05 -1.64 -21.08
N ASP A 51 -4.31 -1.92 -21.38
CA ASP A 51 -5.04 -1.27 -22.48
C ASP A 51 -5.65 0.05 -21.95
N PRO A 52 -5.14 1.22 -22.35
CA PRO A 52 -5.66 2.51 -21.89
C PRO A 52 -7.11 2.76 -22.34
N ASN A 53 -7.59 2.10 -23.39
CA ASN A 53 -8.91 2.29 -23.96
C ASN A 53 -9.97 1.36 -23.38
N VAL A 54 -9.58 0.37 -22.57
CA VAL A 54 -10.50 -0.61 -21.98
C VAL A 54 -11.56 0.05 -21.11
N ALA A 55 -11.20 1.12 -20.39
CA ALA A 55 -12.10 1.87 -19.53
C ALA A 55 -13.20 2.57 -20.34
N ALA A 56 -12.83 3.23 -21.44
CA ALA A 56 -13.78 3.92 -22.31
C ALA A 56 -14.78 2.93 -22.95
N ARG A 57 -14.28 1.77 -23.39
CA ARG A 57 -15.11 0.71 -23.99
C ARG A 57 -16.09 0.09 -22.99
N ARG A 58 -15.68 -0.12 -21.73
CA ARG A 58 -16.51 -0.74 -20.69
C ARG A 58 -17.38 0.25 -19.91
N ARG A 59 -17.19 1.56 -20.10
CA ARG A 59 -17.98 2.58 -19.42
C ARG A 59 -19.50 2.37 -19.53
N PRO A 60 -20.08 2.05 -20.71
CA PRO A 60 -21.52 1.84 -20.80
C PRO A 60 -22.01 0.65 -19.97
N GLU A 61 -21.27 -0.47 -19.99
CA GLU A 61 -21.59 -1.65 -19.18
C GLU A 61 -21.48 -1.35 -17.68
N PHE A 62 -20.46 -0.58 -17.30
CA PHE A 62 -20.21 -0.18 -15.93
C PHE A 62 -21.29 0.78 -15.40
N GLU A 63 -21.66 1.80 -16.18
CA GLU A 63 -22.72 2.76 -15.83
C GLU A 63 -24.09 2.09 -15.75
N ALA A 64 -24.38 1.12 -16.63
CA ALA A 64 -25.60 0.33 -16.55
C ALA A 64 -25.72 -0.47 -15.24
N LEU A 65 -24.61 -0.94 -14.68
CA LEU A 65 -24.57 -1.72 -13.45
C LEU A 65 -24.50 -0.87 -12.17
N HIS A 66 -23.88 0.31 -12.25
CA HIS A 66 -23.49 1.11 -11.08
C HIS A 66 -24.07 2.52 -11.05
N GLY A 67 -24.90 2.86 -12.03
CA GLY A 67 -25.42 4.22 -12.21
C GLY A 67 -24.40 5.14 -12.85
N HIS A 68 -24.84 6.36 -13.18
CA HIS A 68 -23.97 7.33 -13.82
C HIS A 68 -22.85 7.72 -12.85
N HIS A 69 -21.60 7.71 -13.34
CA HIS A 69 -20.42 7.95 -12.50
C HIS A 69 -20.32 7.07 -11.24
N SER A 70 -20.91 5.87 -11.25
CA SER A 70 -20.89 4.91 -10.11
C SER A 70 -21.64 5.38 -8.86
N GLU A 71 -22.63 6.27 -8.98
CA GLU A 71 -23.43 6.76 -7.85
C GLU A 71 -23.95 5.63 -6.91
N ILE A 72 -24.47 4.54 -7.49
CA ILE A 72 -25.01 3.40 -6.74
C ILE A 72 -23.88 2.61 -6.07
N LEU A 73 -22.73 2.50 -6.75
CA LEU A 73 -21.56 1.80 -6.19
C LEU A 73 -20.97 2.57 -5.01
N ILE A 74 -20.92 3.90 -5.10
CA ILE A 74 -20.44 4.78 -4.04
C ILE A 74 -21.36 4.69 -2.82
N GLU A 75 -22.68 4.73 -3.01
CA GLU A 75 -23.66 4.54 -1.92
C GLU A 75 -23.44 3.19 -1.23
N LYS A 76 -23.36 2.10 -1.99
CA LYS A 76 -23.10 0.75 -1.45
C LYS A 76 -21.77 0.67 -0.70
N PHE A 77 -20.74 1.36 -1.16
CA PHE A 77 -19.45 1.43 -0.46
C PHE A 77 -19.59 2.09 0.91
N GLY A 78 -20.34 3.20 0.99
CA GLY A 78 -20.63 3.89 2.25
C GLY A 78 -21.49 3.06 3.21
N LEU A 79 -22.38 2.22 2.68
CA LEU A 79 -23.24 1.31 3.45
C LEU A 79 -22.56 0.02 3.90
N GLY A 80 -21.32 -0.26 3.47
CA GLY A 80 -20.51 -1.42 3.87
C GLY A 80 -21.13 -2.81 3.62
N LYS A 81 -20.41 -3.88 3.98
CA LYS A 81 -20.77 -5.28 3.65
C LYS A 81 -21.12 -6.16 4.86
N ASP A 82 -21.28 -5.56 6.03
CA ASP A 82 -21.49 -6.24 7.32
C ASP A 82 -22.96 -6.63 7.59
N GLY A 83 -23.84 -6.49 6.60
CA GLY A 83 -25.28 -6.78 6.71
C GLY A 83 -26.09 -5.69 7.41
N ARG A 84 -25.48 -4.59 7.89
CA ARG A 84 -26.16 -3.47 8.57
C ARG A 84 -26.47 -2.29 7.63
N MET A 85 -26.57 -2.56 6.33
CA MET A 85 -26.76 -1.52 5.30
C MET A 85 -28.03 -0.70 5.53
N GLU A 86 -29.13 -1.36 5.89
CA GLU A 86 -30.42 -0.68 6.06
C GLU A 86 -30.44 0.25 7.28
N GLN A 87 -29.83 -0.16 8.39
CA GLN A 87 -29.67 0.71 9.57
C GLN A 87 -28.89 1.98 9.23
N ARG A 88 -27.76 1.83 8.51
CA ARG A 88 -26.93 2.97 8.11
C ARG A 88 -27.60 3.86 7.07
N ARG A 89 -28.39 3.28 6.17
CA ARG A 89 -29.22 4.06 5.24
C ARG A 89 -30.22 4.93 5.99
N GLN A 90 -30.88 4.39 7.01
CA GLN A 90 -31.85 5.14 7.83
C GLN A 90 -31.16 6.27 8.62
N GLU A 91 -30.00 5.99 9.22
CA GLU A 91 -29.18 7.01 9.89
C GLU A 91 -28.75 8.14 8.94
N GLN A 92 -28.34 7.78 7.72
CA GLN A 92 -28.00 8.75 6.67
C GLN A 92 -29.22 9.60 6.28
N ALA A 93 -30.38 8.98 6.07
CA ALA A 93 -31.61 9.69 5.76
C ALA A 93 -31.98 10.69 6.86
N ILE A 94 -31.86 10.30 8.13
CA ILE A 94 -32.13 11.19 9.28
C ILE A 94 -31.16 12.38 9.31
N ARG A 95 -29.86 12.13 9.08
CA ARG A 95 -28.84 13.19 9.02
C ARG A 95 -29.13 14.19 7.90
N ASP A 96 -29.57 13.69 6.75
CA ASP A 96 -29.70 14.49 5.54
C ASP A 96 -30.99 15.35 5.53
N ILE A 97 -31.92 15.17 6.48
CA ILE A 97 -33.15 16.00 6.66
C ILE A 97 -32.84 17.49 6.80
N GLY A 98 -31.70 17.85 7.39
CA GLY A 98 -31.30 19.24 7.63
C GLY A 98 -30.30 19.81 6.63
N VAL A 99 -29.84 19.01 5.67
CA VAL A 99 -28.88 19.46 4.66
C VAL A 99 -29.69 20.01 3.49
N PRO A 100 -29.53 21.29 3.10
CA PRO A 100 -30.18 21.79 1.91
C PRO A 100 -29.63 21.03 0.69
N ILE A 101 -30.39 20.06 0.21
CA ILE A 101 -30.19 19.48 -1.11
C ILE A 101 -30.43 20.60 -2.12
N THR A 102 -29.34 21.23 -2.56
CA THR A 102 -29.35 21.86 -3.88
C THR A 102 -29.52 20.71 -4.86
N SER A 103 -30.78 20.32 -5.10
CA SER A 103 -31.11 19.39 -6.16
C SER A 103 -30.50 19.99 -7.42
N PHE A 104 -29.51 19.30 -8.00
CA PHE A 104 -28.94 19.68 -9.28
C PHE A 104 -30.03 19.43 -10.33
N THR A 105 -30.98 20.35 -10.45
CA THR A 105 -31.98 20.40 -11.52
C THR A 105 -31.30 20.98 -12.75
N GLY A 106 -30.34 20.23 -13.28
CA GLY A 106 -29.55 20.55 -14.46
C GLY A 106 -29.86 19.66 -15.67
N ILE A 107 -31.03 19.00 -15.70
CA ILE A 107 -31.52 18.31 -16.90
C ILE A 107 -32.77 19.04 -17.38
N THR A 108 -32.56 20.20 -18.00
CA THR A 108 -33.55 20.80 -18.89
C THR A 108 -33.36 20.12 -20.24
N THR A 109 -34.39 19.39 -20.66
CA THR A 109 -34.58 18.87 -22.02
C THR A 109 -34.26 19.95 -23.07
N GLY A 110 -33.42 19.60 -24.03
CA GLY A 110 -33.17 20.32 -25.28
C GLY A 110 -32.90 19.32 -26.38
#